data_AF-A0A7K9IRM1-F1
#
_entry.id   AF-A0A7K9IRM1-F1
#
_cell.length_a   1.000
_cell.length_b   1.000
_cell.length_c   1.000
_cell.angle_alpha   90.00
_cell.angle_beta   90.00
_cell.angle_gamma   90.00
#
_symmetry.space_group_name_H-M   'P 1'
#
loop_
_entity.id
_entity.type
_entity.pdbx_description
1 polymer ?
#
loop_
_entity_poly.entity_id
_entity_poly.type
_entity_poly.pdbx_seq_one_letter_code
_entity_poly.pdbx_strand_id
1 'polypeptide(L)' 'RILDKQVIVVNFLVNDLRFYLEMDKFSRLADFMEAVAPCNMQSEKHVAFLKKKLDIISRLFLNSDIPPKLRVRPWD' A
#
# COMPACT_ATOMS: atom_id res chain seq x y z
N ARG A 1 24.74 -12.74 -18.00
CA ARG A 1 24.99 -12.83 -16.54
C ARG A 1 23.75 -13.40 -15.86
N ILE A 2 23.89 -14.47 -15.07
CA ILE A 2 22.78 -15.16 -14.37
C ILE A 2 22.44 -14.45 -13.05
N LEU A 3 23.44 -13.92 -12.34
CA LEU A 3 23.25 -13.16 -11.10
C LEU A 3 22.31 -11.95 -11.29
N ASP A 4 22.47 -11.19 -12.38
CA ASP A 4 21.64 -10.00 -12.63
C ASP A 4 20.15 -10.38 -12.76
N LYS A 5 19.84 -11.50 -13.40
CA LYS A 5 18.47 -12.01 -13.54
C LYS A 5 17.88 -12.43 -12.18
N GLN A 6 18.66 -13.13 -11.36
CA GLN A 6 18.23 -13.52 -10.01
C GLN A 6 17.98 -12.30 -9.12
N VAL A 7 18.87 -11.31 -9.15
CA VAL A 7 18.70 -10.05 -8.43
C VAL A 7 17.42 -9.34 -8.89
N ILE A 8 17.14 -9.27 -10.19
CA ILE A 8 15.90 -8.67 -10.71
C ILE A 8 14.66 -9.40 -10.17
N VAL A 9 14.65 -10.74 -10.22
CA VAL A 9 13.54 -11.56 -9.71
C VAL A 9 13.31 -11.37 -8.22
N VAL A 10 14.37 -11.39 -7.40
CA VAL A 10 14.28 -11.14 -5.95
C VAL A 10 13.69 -9.75 -5.66
N ASN A 11 14.07 -8.74 -6.45
CA ASN A 11 13.51 -7.40 -6.26
C ASN A 11 12.04 -7.33 -6.63
N PHE A 12 11.58 -7.99 -7.70
CA PHE A 12 10.15 -8.05 -8.00
C PHE A 12 9.38 -8.74 -6.86
N LEU A 13 9.85 -9.90 -6.39
CA LEU A 13 9.21 -10.64 -5.31
C LEU A 13 9.11 -9.83 -4.01
N VAL A 14 10.19 -9.15 -3.60
CA VAL A 14 10.19 -8.29 -2.41
C VAL A 14 9.19 -7.15 -2.53
N ASN A 15 9.00 -6.60 -3.74
CA ASN A 15 8.03 -5.52 -3.96
C ASN A 15 6.59 -6.02 -3.97
N ASP A 16 6.33 -7.18 -4.55
CA ASP A 16 5.00 -7.80 -4.53
C ASP A 16 4.59 -8.15 -3.10
N LEU A 17 5.51 -8.71 -2.31
CA LEU A 17 5.28 -9.00 -0.89
C LEU A 17 5.01 -7.72 -0.10
N ARG A 18 5.76 -6.65 -0.35
CA ARG A 18 5.55 -5.37 0.32
C ARG A 18 4.19 -4.76 -0.04
N PHE A 19 3.80 -4.81 -1.31
CA PHE A 19 2.48 -4.38 -1.75
C PHE A 19 1.38 -5.17 -1.05
N TYR A 20 1.52 -6.50 -1.00
CA TYR A 20 0.57 -7.38 -0.31
C TYR A 20 0.40 -7.01 1.17
N LEU A 21 1.49 -6.80 1.91
CA LEU A 21 1.44 -6.41 3.32
C LEU A 21 0.78 -5.04 3.53
N GLU A 22 1.00 -4.09 2.62
CA GLU A 22 0.33 -2.79 2.69
C GLU A 22 -1.17 -2.88 2.40
N MET A 23 -1.57 -3.77 1.50
CA MET A 23 -2.98 -4.05 1.24
C MET A 23 -3.66 -4.78 2.41
N ASP A 24 -2.99 -5.71 3.09
CA ASP A 24 -3.52 -6.36 4.32
C ASP A 24 -3.73 -5.33 5.43
N LYS A 25 -2.74 -4.46 5.68
CA LYS A 25 -2.88 -3.35 6.64
C LYS A 25 -4.03 -2.41 6.30
N PHE A 26 -4.15 -2.04 5.02
CA PHE A 26 -5.24 -1.18 4.55
C PHE A 26 -6.60 -1.83 4.77
N SER A 27 -6.73 -3.13 4.46
CA SER A 27 -7.98 -3.88 4.60
C SER A 27 -8.42 -3.94 6.08
N ARG A 28 -7.51 -4.32 6.99
CA ARG A 28 -7.80 -4.32 8.44
C ARG A 28 -8.25 -2.96 8.97
N LEU A 29 -7.67 -1.89 8.44
CA LEU A 29 -8.03 -0.53 8.83
C LEU A 29 -9.41 -0.14 8.30
N ALA A 30 -9.75 -0.53 7.06
CA ALA A 30 -11.08 -0.32 6.50
C ALA A 30 -12.14 -1.07 7.31
N ASP A 31 -11.91 -2.35 7.62
CA ASP A 31 -12.81 -3.19 8.42
C ASP A 31 -13.02 -2.61 9.84
N PHE A 32 -11.95 -2.12 10.47
CA PHE A 32 -12.02 -1.47 11.78
C PHE A 32 -12.84 -0.18 11.73
N MET A 33 -12.66 0.64 10.69
CA MET A 33 -13.39 1.89 10.53
C MET A 33 -14.88 1.65 10.23
N GLU A 34 -15.21 0.60 9.49
CA GLU A 34 -16.60 0.18 9.25
C GLU A 34 -17.29 -0.27 10.55
N ALA A 35 -16.60 -1.08 11.37
CA ALA A 35 -17.11 -1.53 12.67
C ALA A 35 -17.30 -0.38 13.70
N VAL A 36 -16.56 0.72 13.54
CA VAL A 36 -16.51 1.86 14.48
C VAL A 36 -17.32 3.08 13.97
N ALA A 37 -18.14 2.95 12.93
CA ALA A 37 -18.89 4.09 12.37
C ALA A 37 -20.38 4.17 12.83
N PRO A 38 -20.71 4.69 14.04
CA PRO A 38 -22.08 4.97 14.44
C PRO A 38 -22.54 6.42 14.13
N CYS A 39 -21.74 7.25 13.44
CA CYS A 39 -22.11 8.64 13.15
C CYS A 39 -21.62 9.12 11.78
N ASN A 40 -22.55 9.62 10.98
CA ASN A 40 -22.43 9.98 9.56
C ASN A 40 -21.26 10.95 9.30
N MET A 41 -20.98 11.86 10.23
CA MET A 41 -19.93 12.89 10.08
C MET A 41 -18.51 12.37 10.39
N GLN A 42 -18.37 11.32 11.20
CA GLN A 42 -17.09 10.60 11.36
C GLN A 42 -16.82 9.76 10.10
N SER A 43 -17.87 9.19 9.49
CA SER A 43 -17.75 8.35 8.30
C SER A 43 -17.10 9.06 7.11
N GLU A 44 -17.44 10.33 6.83
CA GLU A 44 -16.84 11.06 5.70
C GLU A 44 -15.35 11.34 5.88
N LYS A 45 -14.92 11.71 7.09
CA LYS A 45 -13.49 11.92 7.41
C LYS A 45 -12.72 10.61 7.29
N HIS A 46 -13.31 9.49 7.71
CA HIS A 46 -12.74 8.16 7.60
C HIS A 46 -12.61 7.71 6.13
N VAL A 47 -13.65 7.94 5.32
CA VAL A 47 -13.63 7.66 3.88
C VAL A 47 -12.57 8.50 3.16
N ALA A 48 -12.46 9.80 3.47
CA ALA A 48 -11.44 10.67 2.89
C ALA A 48 -10.02 10.20 3.25
N PHE A 49 -9.81 9.73 4.48
CA PHE A 49 -8.54 9.17 4.92
C PHE A 49 -8.18 7.88 4.17
N LEU A 50 -9.13 6.94 4.02
CA LEU A 50 -8.92 5.72 3.25
C LEU A 50 -8.61 6.01 1.78
N LYS A 51 -9.33 6.96 1.16
CA LYS A 51 -9.05 7.40 -0.21
C LYS A 51 -7.64 7.98 -0.36
N LYS A 52 -7.17 8.79 0.60
CA LYS A 52 -5.80 9.31 0.60
C LYS A 52 -4.76 8.20 0.73
N LYS A 53 -5.02 7.18 1.56
CA LYS A 53 -4.13 6.01 1.67
C LYS A 53 -4.09 5.19 0.38
N LEU A 54 -5.25 4.94 -0.24
CA LEU A 54 -5.34 4.22 -1.50
C LEU A 54 -4.57 4.92 -2.62
N ASP A 55 -4.68 6.25 -2.71
CA ASP A 55 -3.95 7.07 -3.68
C ASP A 55 -2.42 6.98 -3.48
N ILE A 56 -1.94 6.95 -2.23
CA ILE A 56 -0.52 6.72 -1.92
C ILE A 56 -0.08 5.32 -2.36
N ILE A 57 -0.84 4.27 -2.02
CA ILE A 57 -0.53 2.89 -2.42
C ILE A 57 -0.50 2.77 -3.94
N SER A 58 -1.50 3.34 -4.63
CA SER A 58 -1.59 3.31 -6.08
C SER A 58 -0.37 3.98 -6.74
N ARG A 59 0.01 5.18 -6.32
CA ARG A 59 1.20 5.87 -6.84
C ARG A 59 2.51 5.16 -6.53
N LEU A 60 2.62 4.49 -5.38
CA LEU A 60 3.86 3.83 -4.98
C LEU A 60 4.03 2.47 -5.62
N PHE A 61 2.96 1.72 -5.83
CA PHE A 61 3.08 0.31 -6.24
C PHE A 61 2.51 0.00 -7.61
N LEU A 62 1.39 0.62 -8.00
CA LEU A 62 0.65 0.29 -9.22
C LEU A 62 1.06 1.19 -10.40
N ASN A 63 1.11 2.50 -10.16
CA ASN A 63 1.37 3.53 -11.17
C ASN A 63 2.72 4.23 -10.96
N SER A 64 3.70 3.52 -10.41
CA SER A 64 4.95 4.15 -9.97
C SER A 64 5.98 4.23 -11.09
N ASP A 65 6.37 5.46 -11.43
CA ASP A 65 7.52 5.74 -12.29
C ASP A 65 8.86 5.46 -11.58
N ILE A 66 8.82 5.23 -10.26
CA ILE A 66 10.00 4.97 -9.44
C ILE A 66 10.30 3.46 -9.44
N PRO A 67 11.52 3.05 -9.82
CA PRO A 67 11.92 1.65 -9.81
C PRO A 67 11.68 1.02 -8.44
N PRO A 68 11.22 -0.25 -8.37
CA PRO A 68 10.79 -0.87 -7.13
C PRO A 68 11.81 -0.83 -5.97
N LYS A 69 13.11 -0.86 -6.28
CA LYS A 69 14.23 -0.73 -5.34
C LYS A 69 14.31 0.60 -4.58
N LEU A 70 13.71 1.66 -5.12
CA LEU A 70 13.81 3.04 -4.58
C LEU A 70 12.51 3.49 -3.90
N ARG A 71 11.51 2.61 -3.82
CA ARG A 71 10.20 2.90 -3.19
C ARG A 71 10.32 2.89 -1.66
N VAL A 72 11.18 3.70 -1.06
CA VAL A 72 11.35 3.77 0.39
C VAL A 72 10.37 4.79 0.97
N ARG A 73 9.24 4.34 1.52
CA ARG A 73 8.62 4.96 2.70
C ARG A 73 8.00 3.89 3.61
N PRO A 74 8.52 3.71 4.84
CA PRO A 74 7.77 3.06 5.92
C PRO A 74 6.62 3.99 6.31
N TRP A 75 5.48 3.40 6.66
CA TRP A 75 4.38 4.11 7.27
C TRP A 75 4.72 4.33 8.74
N ASP A 76 5.42 5.43 9.03
CA ASP A 76 5.52 6.02 10.37
C ASP A 76 5.20 7.52 10.26
#